data_AF-A0A139TRR0-F1
#
_entry.id   AF-A0A139TRR0-F1
#
_cell.length_a   1.000
_cell.length_b   1.000
_cell.length_c   1.000
_cell.angle_alpha   90.00
_cell.angle_beta   90.00
_cell.angle_gamma   90.00
#
_symmetry.space_group_name_H-M   'P 1'
#
loop_
_entity.id
_entity.type
_entity.pdbx_description
1 polymer ?
#
loop_
_entity_poly.entity_id
_entity_poly.type
_entity_poly.pdbx_seq_one_letter_code
_entity_poly.pdbx_strand_id
1 'polypeptide(L)'
;MPVTLKLSDEEARHLAEMLSTAAAVAAANQQDGAEGGLVAWGKLISRLMKDLSETPRLKGRIAYAEDLGAYAFTREYEENAFYQDCLDEYRDNVFWADLVTRMADKAISEHLGPEYFENMSEEERRHTAEALEKSLWQECARYGIDRLGFILPPSDG
;
A
#
# COMPACT_ATOMS: atom_id res chain seq x y z
N MET A 1 -0.84 34.48 -7.83
CA MET A 1 -2.31 34.42 -8.05
C MET A 1 -2.82 33.12 -7.46
N PRO A 2 -3.92 33.12 -6.69
CA PRO A 2 -4.54 31.87 -6.28
C PRO A 2 -5.00 31.10 -7.52
N VAL A 3 -4.81 29.78 -7.50
CA VAL A 3 -5.30 28.88 -8.55
C VAL A 3 -6.76 28.55 -8.22
N THR A 4 -7.68 28.85 -9.14
CA THR A 4 -9.09 28.49 -9.01
C THR A 4 -9.36 27.28 -9.89
N LEU A 5 -9.73 26.16 -9.29
CA LEU A 5 -10.17 24.96 -9.99
C LEU A 5 -11.69 24.86 -9.91
N LYS A 6 -12.37 24.72 -11.04
CA LYS A 6 -13.82 24.49 -11.09
C LYS A 6 -14.05 23.02 -11.35
N LEU A 7 -14.74 22.35 -10.42
CA LEU A 7 -15.08 20.94 -10.49
C LEU A 7 -16.60 20.80 -10.42
N SER A 8 -17.14 19.84 -11.15
CA SER A 8 -18.47 19.30 -10.88
C SER A 8 -18.47 18.54 -9.54
N ASP A 9 -19.66 18.28 -9.01
CA ASP A 9 -19.84 17.48 -7.80
C ASP A 9 -19.21 16.07 -7.92
N GLU A 10 -19.23 15.50 -9.12
CA GLU A 10 -18.65 14.17 -9.38
C GLU A 10 -17.13 14.21 -9.48
N GLU A 11 -16.57 15.22 -10.14
CA GLU A 11 -15.12 15.44 -10.17
C GLU A 11 -14.57 15.77 -8.77
N ALA A 12 -15.32 16.51 -7.95
CA ALA A 12 -14.97 16.77 -6.56
C ALA A 12 -14.92 15.48 -5.73
N ARG A 13 -15.89 14.58 -5.94
CA ARG A 13 -15.88 13.24 -5.33
C ARG A 13 -14.65 12.43 -5.75
N HIS A 14 -14.39 12.34 -7.06
CA HIS A 14 -13.21 11.63 -7.57
C HIS A 14 -11.90 12.21 -7.05
N LEU A 15 -11.79 13.54 -6.96
CA LEU A 15 -10.61 14.18 -6.39
C LEU A 15 -10.43 13.82 -4.91
N ALA A 16 -11.51 13.83 -4.11
CA ALA A 16 -11.43 13.42 -2.71
C ALA A 16 -10.96 11.96 -2.56
N GLU A 17 -11.47 11.06 -3.40
CA GLU A 17 -11.04 9.66 -3.45
C GLU A 17 -9.56 9.51 -3.82
N MET A 18 -9.10 10.24 -4.84
CA MET A 18 -7.68 10.28 -5.22
C MET A 18 -6.79 10.82 -4.10
N LEU A 19 -7.24 11.84 -3.36
CA LEU A 19 -6.53 12.39 -2.21
C LEU A 19 -6.41 11.36 -1.07
N SER A 20 -7.47 10.59 -0.81
CA SER A 20 -7.44 9.51 0.17
C SER A 20 -6.50 8.38 -0.23
N THR A 21 -6.50 7.98 -1.52
CA THR A 21 -5.52 7.01 -2.04
C THR A 21 -4.09 7.52 -1.86
N ALA A 22 -3.83 8.78 -2.22
CA ALA A 22 -2.50 9.39 -2.05
C ALA A 22 -2.07 9.44 -0.58
N ALA A 23 -3.00 9.74 0.34
CA ALA A 23 -2.73 9.73 1.77
C ALA A 23 -2.34 8.33 2.27
N ALA A 24 -3.09 7.30 1.86
CA ALA A 24 -2.82 5.91 2.25
C ALA A 24 -1.47 5.41 1.74
N VAL A 25 -1.14 5.71 0.48
CA VAL A 25 0.17 5.34 -0.09
C VAL A 25 1.31 6.12 0.58
N ALA A 26 1.14 7.42 0.83
CA ALA A 26 2.14 8.22 1.51
C ALA A 26 2.39 7.74 2.95
N ALA A 27 1.34 7.33 3.68
CA ALA A 27 1.46 6.80 5.03
C ALA A 27 2.27 5.50 5.12
N ALA A 28 2.37 4.74 4.03
CA ALA A 28 3.20 3.53 3.96
C ALA A 28 4.69 3.83 3.73
N ASN A 29 5.08 5.09 3.50
CA ASN A 29 6.47 5.46 3.25
C ASN A 29 7.29 5.43 4.54
N GLN A 30 8.26 4.51 4.60
CA GLN A 30 9.19 4.34 5.72
C GLN A 30 10.60 4.84 5.43
N GLN A 31 10.80 5.61 4.35
CA GLN A 31 12.12 6.12 3.99
C GLN A 31 12.60 7.20 4.99
N ASP A 32 13.85 7.09 5.41
CA ASP A 32 14.50 8.08 6.27
C ASP A 32 14.48 9.48 5.62
N GLY A 33 14.10 10.50 6.39
CA GLY A 33 14.03 11.89 5.91
C GLY A 33 12.74 12.25 5.16
N ALA A 34 11.77 11.32 5.03
CA ALA A 34 10.48 11.60 4.40
C ALA A 34 9.53 12.43 5.29
N GLU A 35 9.81 12.58 6.59
CA GLU A 35 8.87 13.12 7.58
C GLU A 35 8.39 14.52 7.23
N GLY A 36 9.30 15.39 6.77
CA GLY A 36 8.95 16.75 6.36
C GLY A 36 8.00 16.76 5.15
N GLY A 37 8.23 15.88 4.18
CA GLY A 37 7.38 15.71 3.01
C GLY A 37 6.00 15.17 3.37
N LEU A 38 5.95 14.14 4.23
CA LEU A 38 4.71 13.54 4.72
C LEU A 38 3.84 14.55 5.49
N VAL A 39 4.45 15.36 6.35
CA VAL A 39 3.73 16.43 7.08
C VAL A 39 3.17 17.48 6.12
N ALA A 40 3.95 17.89 5.11
CA ALA A 40 3.50 18.86 4.12
C ALA A 40 2.33 18.33 3.27
N TRP A 41 2.44 17.08 2.81
CA TRP A 41 1.39 16.38 2.07
C TRP A 41 0.13 16.20 2.90
N GLY A 42 0.25 15.69 4.13
CA GLY A 42 -0.89 15.47 5.02
C GLY A 42 -1.66 16.77 5.32
N LYS A 43 -0.95 17.88 5.55
CA LYS A 43 -1.58 19.21 5.73
C LYS A 43 -2.33 19.67 4.48
N LEU A 44 -1.74 19.47 3.30
CA LEU A 44 -2.39 19.83 2.04
C LEU A 44 -3.65 18.99 1.80
N ILE A 45 -3.54 17.67 1.93
CA ILE A 45 -4.65 16.73 1.76
C ILE A 45 -5.77 17.07 2.73
N SER A 46 -5.49 17.19 4.03
CA SER A 46 -6.48 17.52 5.05
C SER A 46 -7.21 18.84 4.75
N ARG A 47 -6.48 19.87 4.30
CA ARG A 47 -7.10 21.15 3.89
C ARG A 47 -8.03 20.97 2.68
N LEU A 48 -7.58 20.26 1.65
CA LEU A 48 -8.39 20.01 0.45
C LEU A 48 -9.62 19.16 0.77
N MET A 49 -9.48 18.12 1.60
CA MET A 49 -10.59 17.29 2.06
C MET A 49 -11.62 18.12 2.85
N LYS A 50 -11.17 19.05 3.68
CA LYS A 50 -12.06 20.02 4.36
C LYS A 50 -12.84 20.85 3.34
N ASP A 51 -12.16 21.47 2.38
CA ASP A 51 -12.81 22.30 1.36
C ASP A 51 -13.83 21.47 0.55
N LEU A 52 -13.49 20.23 0.20
CA LEU A 52 -14.36 19.30 -0.53
C LEU A 52 -15.56 18.83 0.31
N SER A 53 -15.43 18.73 1.64
CA SER A 53 -16.51 18.32 2.56
C SER A 53 -17.72 19.28 2.53
N GLU A 54 -17.52 20.52 2.08
CA GLU A 54 -18.57 21.53 1.96
C GLU A 54 -19.42 21.35 0.69
N THR A 55 -18.98 20.51 -0.26
CA THR A 55 -19.73 20.24 -1.49
C THR A 55 -21.00 19.42 -1.20
N PRO A 56 -22.12 19.65 -1.92
CA PRO A 56 -23.37 18.95 -1.67
C PRO A 56 -23.24 17.41 -1.71
N ARG A 57 -22.38 16.90 -2.60
CA ARG A 57 -22.18 15.46 -2.82
C ARG A 57 -21.35 14.79 -1.73
N LEU A 58 -20.49 15.53 -1.04
CA LEU A 58 -19.56 15.02 -0.02
C LEU A 58 -19.93 15.44 1.40
N LYS A 59 -20.94 16.28 1.56
CA LYS A 59 -21.45 16.70 2.86
C LYS A 59 -21.84 15.50 3.71
N GLY A 60 -21.25 15.41 4.91
CA GLY A 60 -21.47 14.32 5.84
C GLY A 60 -20.71 13.03 5.52
N ARG A 61 -20.00 12.97 4.38
CA ARG A 61 -19.14 11.83 4.00
C ARG A 61 -17.67 12.06 4.33
N ILE A 62 -17.27 13.31 4.52
CA ILE A 62 -15.94 13.68 4.98
C ILE A 62 -16.09 14.40 6.33
N ALA A 63 -15.28 14.00 7.31
CA ALA A 63 -15.28 14.57 8.64
C ALA A 63 -13.85 14.66 9.19
N TYR A 64 -13.66 15.46 10.24
CA TYR A 64 -12.40 15.48 10.97
C TYR A 64 -12.29 14.20 11.81
N ALA A 65 -11.27 13.39 11.51
CA ALA A 65 -10.95 12.16 12.22
C ALA A 65 -9.88 12.49 13.28
N GLU A 66 -10.26 12.44 14.57
CA GLU A 66 -9.38 12.84 15.69
C GLU A 66 -8.15 11.94 15.83
N ASP A 67 -8.31 10.65 15.54
CA ASP A 67 -7.26 9.63 15.53
C ASP A 67 -6.20 9.89 14.46
N LEU A 68 -6.63 10.43 13.30
CA LEU A 68 -5.73 10.81 12.21
C LEU A 68 -5.25 12.27 12.33
N GLY A 69 -5.88 13.08 13.17
CA GLY A 69 -5.65 14.52 13.25
C GLY A 69 -5.96 15.27 11.94
N ALA A 70 -6.81 14.72 11.07
CA ALA A 70 -7.02 15.20 9.70
C ALA A 70 -8.47 15.01 9.21
N TYR A 71 -8.86 15.73 8.16
CA TYR A 71 -10.13 15.46 7.45
C TYR A 71 -9.98 14.23 6.56
N ALA A 72 -10.88 13.26 6.72
CA ALA A 72 -10.91 12.00 5.98
C ALA A 72 -12.36 11.57 5.70
N PHE A 73 -12.54 10.57 4.82
CA PHE A 73 -13.85 9.97 4.63
C PHE A 73 -14.32 9.28 5.91
N THR A 74 -15.62 9.33 6.16
CA THR A 74 -16.27 8.54 7.20
C THR A 74 -16.25 7.07 6.82
N ARG A 75 -16.06 6.17 7.79
CA ARG A 75 -16.08 4.72 7.58
C ARG A 75 -17.26 4.21 6.74
N GLU A 76 -18.47 4.72 6.99
CA GLU A 76 -19.69 4.37 6.23
C GLU A 76 -19.54 4.60 4.72
N TYR A 77 -18.83 5.66 4.33
CA TYR A 77 -18.54 5.93 2.93
C TYR A 77 -17.47 4.98 2.39
N GLU A 78 -16.39 4.77 3.16
CA GLU A 78 -15.25 3.96 2.75
C GLU A 78 -15.66 2.52 2.40
N GLU A 79 -16.54 1.91 3.21
CA GLU A 79 -16.94 0.51 3.07
C GLU A 79 -17.51 0.13 1.70
N ASN A 80 -17.95 1.09 0.89
CA ASN A 80 -18.50 0.86 -0.44
C ASN A 80 -17.84 1.74 -1.53
N ALA A 81 -16.70 2.36 -1.23
CA ALA A 81 -16.06 3.30 -2.13
C ALA A 81 -15.05 2.60 -3.04
N PHE A 82 -15.13 2.89 -4.34
CA PHE A 82 -14.23 2.33 -5.37
C PHE A 82 -12.73 2.50 -5.07
N TYR A 83 -12.34 3.59 -4.41
CA TYR A 83 -10.92 3.80 -4.07
C TYR A 83 -10.43 2.85 -2.96
N GLN A 84 -11.31 2.35 -2.09
CA GLN A 84 -10.95 1.32 -1.13
C GLN A 84 -10.72 -0.01 -1.83
N ASP A 85 -11.58 -0.40 -2.79
CA ASP A 85 -11.34 -1.59 -3.64
C ASP A 85 -9.98 -1.50 -4.34
N CYS A 86 -9.62 -0.30 -4.84
CA CYS A 86 -8.32 -0.06 -5.46
C CYS A 86 -7.16 -0.16 -4.47
N LEU A 87 -7.33 0.34 -3.24
CA LEU A 87 -6.31 0.26 -2.19
C LEU A 87 -6.11 -1.17 -1.70
N ASP A 88 -7.20 -1.93 -1.55
CA ASP A 88 -7.15 -3.31 -1.11
C ASP A 88 -6.48 -4.19 -2.17
N GLU A 89 -6.86 -4.06 -3.44
CA GLU A 89 -6.18 -4.76 -4.54
C GLU A 89 -4.70 -4.36 -4.65
N TYR A 90 -4.36 -3.08 -4.44
CA TYR A 90 -2.96 -2.64 -4.42
C TYR A 90 -2.18 -3.29 -3.26
N ARG A 91 -2.73 -3.28 -2.05
CA ARG A 91 -2.12 -3.89 -0.86
C ARG A 91 -1.93 -5.38 -1.04
N ASP A 92 -2.93 -6.08 -1.57
CA ASP A 92 -2.87 -7.51 -1.83
C ASP A 92 -1.79 -7.83 -2.86
N ASN A 93 -1.73 -7.10 -3.97
CA ASN A 93 -0.69 -7.29 -4.99
C ASN A 93 0.72 -7.04 -4.43
N VAL A 94 0.91 -5.97 -3.64
CA VAL A 94 2.20 -5.68 -3.00
C VAL A 94 2.58 -6.78 -2.01
N PHE A 95 1.64 -7.23 -1.18
CA PHE A 95 1.86 -8.30 -0.22
C PHE A 95 2.29 -9.59 -0.92
N TRP A 96 1.55 -10.03 -1.93
CA TRP A 96 1.85 -11.27 -2.64
C TRP A 96 3.16 -11.20 -3.41
N ALA A 97 3.48 -10.04 -4.02
CA ALA A 97 4.74 -9.84 -4.72
C ALA A 97 5.92 -9.95 -3.75
N ASP A 98 5.88 -9.22 -2.63
CA ASP A 98 6.95 -9.25 -1.62
C ASP A 98 7.10 -10.63 -0.98
N LEU A 99 5.99 -11.32 -0.69
CA LEU A 99 6.02 -12.67 -0.16
C LEU A 99 6.69 -13.65 -1.13
N VAL A 100 6.31 -13.63 -2.41
CA VAL A 100 6.86 -14.52 -3.45
C VAL A 100 8.36 -14.28 -3.64
N THR A 101 8.79 -13.01 -3.74
CA THR A 101 10.21 -12.67 -3.87
C THR A 101 11.01 -13.15 -2.66
N ARG A 102 10.54 -12.89 -1.43
CA ARG A 102 11.23 -13.35 -0.22
C ARG A 102 11.31 -14.87 -0.10
N MET A 103 10.27 -15.59 -0.51
CA MET A 103 10.28 -17.05 -0.55
C MET A 103 11.29 -17.58 -1.57
N ALA A 104 11.36 -16.95 -2.75
CA ALA A 104 12.35 -17.31 -3.77
C ALA A 104 13.78 -17.06 -3.28
N ASP A 105 14.05 -15.89 -2.71
CA ASP A 105 15.33 -15.52 -2.12
C ASP A 105 15.76 -16.51 -1.04
N LYS A 106 14.83 -16.87 -0.13
CA LYS A 106 15.08 -17.85 0.91
C LYS A 106 15.44 -19.21 0.33
N ALA A 107 14.67 -19.71 -0.62
CA ALA A 107 14.91 -21.02 -1.24
C ALA A 107 16.25 -21.06 -2.00
N ILE A 108 16.63 -19.97 -2.67
CA ILE A 108 17.93 -19.87 -3.35
C ILE A 108 19.07 -19.84 -2.33
N SER A 109 18.93 -19.05 -1.25
CA SER A 109 19.91 -18.99 -0.17
C SER A 109 20.13 -20.35 0.50
N GLU A 110 19.06 -21.11 0.75
CA GLU A 110 19.14 -22.48 1.27
C GLU A 110 19.81 -23.45 0.28
N HIS A 111 19.64 -23.25 -1.03
CA HIS A 111 20.21 -24.13 -2.06
C HIS A 111 21.69 -23.83 -2.38
N LEU A 112 22.05 -22.55 -2.51
CA LEU A 112 23.40 -22.12 -2.92
C LEU A 112 24.31 -21.80 -1.74
N GLY A 113 23.75 -21.65 -0.54
CA GLY A 113 24.45 -21.20 0.65
C GLY A 113 24.35 -19.68 0.85
N PRO A 114 24.20 -19.20 2.11
CA PRO A 114 24.02 -17.78 2.40
C PRO A 114 25.15 -16.89 1.85
N GLU A 115 26.41 -17.32 2.01
CA GLU A 115 27.57 -16.56 1.53
C GLU A 115 27.56 -16.36 0.02
N TYR A 116 27.12 -17.36 -0.75
CA TYR A 116 27.04 -17.23 -2.20
C TYR A 116 25.92 -16.26 -2.59
N PHE A 117 24.74 -16.41 -1.98
CA PHE A 117 23.58 -15.57 -2.24
C PHE A 117 23.83 -14.08 -1.89
N GLU A 118 24.47 -13.82 -0.75
CA GLU A 118 24.82 -12.47 -0.31
C GLU A 118 25.79 -11.76 -1.27
N ASN A 119 26.66 -12.52 -1.94
CA ASN A 119 27.63 -11.99 -2.90
C ASN A 119 27.09 -11.85 -4.33
N MET A 120 25.89 -12.36 -4.64
CA MET A 120 25.26 -12.16 -5.95
C MET A 120 24.84 -10.70 -6.16
N SER A 121 25.01 -10.21 -7.39
CA SER A 121 24.42 -8.93 -7.80
C SER A 121 22.89 -9.02 -7.86
N GLU A 122 22.20 -7.87 -7.81
CA GLU A 122 20.73 -7.81 -7.91
C GLU A 122 20.22 -8.41 -9.23
N GLU A 123 20.95 -8.19 -10.33
CA GLU A 123 20.59 -8.73 -11.64
C GLU A 123 20.72 -10.25 -11.68
N GLU A 124 21.78 -10.81 -11.09
CA GLU A 124 21.97 -12.25 -10.96
C GLU A 124 20.92 -12.89 -10.05
N ARG A 125 20.58 -12.23 -8.93
CA ARG A 125 19.51 -12.71 -8.03
C ARG A 125 18.18 -12.77 -8.77
N ARG A 126 17.80 -11.69 -9.45
CA ARG A 126 16.56 -11.63 -10.23
C ARG A 126 16.49 -12.72 -11.30
N HIS A 127 17.55 -12.90 -12.08
CA HIS A 127 17.60 -13.95 -13.10
C HIS A 127 17.51 -15.35 -12.50
N THR A 128 18.13 -15.57 -11.34
CA THR A 128 18.09 -16.88 -10.64
C THR A 128 16.71 -17.15 -10.04
N ALA A 129 16.02 -16.12 -9.57
CA ALA A 129 14.73 -16.21 -8.91
C ALA A 129 13.53 -16.28 -9.86
N GLU A 130 13.63 -15.76 -11.09
CA GLU A 130 12.48 -15.57 -12.00
C GLU A 130 11.60 -16.81 -12.18
N ALA A 131 12.20 -17.98 -12.46
CA ALA A 131 11.44 -19.22 -12.66
C ALA A 131 10.76 -19.71 -11.37
N LEU A 132 11.41 -19.50 -10.23
CA LEU A 132 10.91 -19.90 -8.92
C LEU A 132 9.80 -18.95 -8.44
N GLU A 133 10.00 -17.64 -8.57
CA GLU A 133 8.98 -16.63 -8.28
C GLU A 133 7.70 -16.90 -9.09
N LYS A 134 7.84 -17.17 -10.39
CA LYS A 134 6.69 -17.52 -11.24
C LYS A 134 5.93 -18.75 -10.74
N SER A 135 6.67 -19.77 -10.30
CA SER A 135 6.08 -21.03 -9.79
C SER A 135 5.38 -20.81 -8.45
N LEU A 136 6.03 -20.06 -7.55
CA LEU A 136 5.48 -19.69 -6.23
C LEU A 136 4.24 -18.80 -6.36
N TRP A 137 4.24 -17.84 -7.29
CA TRP A 137 3.08 -17.03 -7.60
C TRP A 137 1.88 -17.88 -8.04
N GLN A 138 2.10 -18.85 -8.92
CA GLN A 138 1.04 -19.76 -9.37
C GLN A 138 0.49 -20.63 -8.24
N GLU A 139 1.36 -21.10 -7.34
CA GLU A 139 0.95 -21.87 -6.16
C GLU A 139 0.11 -21.01 -5.21
N CYS A 140 0.58 -19.79 -4.87
CA CYS A 140 -0.12 -18.86 -3.99
C CYS A 140 -1.45 -18.40 -4.60
N ALA A 141 -1.50 -18.10 -5.91
CA ALA A 141 -2.73 -17.73 -6.59
C ALA A 141 -3.79 -18.84 -6.56
N ARG A 142 -3.37 -20.12 -6.47
CA ARG A 142 -4.28 -21.27 -6.49
C ARG A 142 -4.69 -21.74 -5.11
N TYR A 143 -3.80 -21.67 -4.12
CA TYR A 143 -4.01 -22.26 -2.79
C TYR A 143 -3.91 -21.24 -1.66
N GLY A 144 -3.69 -19.97 -1.96
CA GLY A 144 -3.45 -18.94 -0.96
C GLY A 144 -2.30 -19.33 -0.04
N ILE A 145 -2.57 -19.28 1.27
CA ILE A 145 -1.61 -19.65 2.31
C ILE A 145 -1.71 -21.12 2.77
N ASP A 146 -2.66 -21.91 2.22
CA ASP A 146 -2.99 -23.24 2.75
C ASP A 146 -1.82 -24.23 2.73
N ARG A 147 -0.83 -23.98 1.87
CA ARG A 147 0.37 -24.81 1.70
C ARG A 147 1.64 -24.14 2.20
N LEU A 148 1.53 -22.98 2.83
CA LEU A 148 2.66 -22.31 3.48
C LEU A 148 2.86 -22.89 4.88
N GLY A 149 4.10 -23.26 5.20
CA GLY A 149 4.50 -23.77 6.50
C GLY A 149 5.38 -22.79 7.26
N PHE A 150 5.08 -22.54 8.53
CA PHE A 150 5.94 -21.76 9.41
C PHE A 150 6.97 -22.66 10.08
N ILE A 151 8.25 -22.35 9.88
CA ILE A 151 9.35 -22.96 10.62
C ILE A 151 9.66 -22.05 11.80
N LEU A 152 9.20 -22.45 12.98
CA LEU A 152 9.48 -21.72 14.21
C LEU A 152 10.83 -22.17 14.78
N PRO A 153 11.61 -21.26 15.39
CA PRO A 153 12.79 -21.65 16.14
C PRO A 153 12.40 -22.63 17.26
N PRO A 154 13.31 -23.49 17.72
CA PRO A 154 13.07 -24.35 18.87
C PRO A 154 12.58 -23.50 20.04
N SER A 155 11.52 -23.93 20.72
CA SER A 155 11.11 -23.30 21.97
C SER A 155 12.19 -23.58 23.00
N ASP A 156 12.88 -22.54 23.49
CA ASP A 156 13.63 -22.68 24.73
C ASP A 156 12.60 -22.99 25.84
N GLY A 157 12.62 -24.24 26.31
CA GLY A 157 11.77 -24.72 27.40
C GLY A 157 12.24 -24.26 28.77
#